data_AF-A0A1A9ZSZ4-F1
#
_entry.id   AF-A0A1A9ZSZ4-F1
#
_cell.length_a   1.000
_cell.length_b   1.000
_cell.length_c   1.000
_cell.angle_alpha   90.00
_cell.angle_beta   90.00
_cell.angle_gamma   90.00
#
_symmetry.space_group_name_H-M   'P 1'
#
loop_
_entity.id
_entity.type
_entity.pdbx_description
1 polymer ?
#
loop_
_entity_poly.entity_id
_entity_poly.type
_entity_poly.pdbx_seq_one_letter_code
_entity_poly.pdbx_strand_id
1 'polypeptide(L)'
;MLFCKLCVLTILTFASGLEATVDRSGDVTEIENLNEVTKVLENSLSKLAAGEGPKYKLSKLHSAMEGRGVYGKAYYIDADLIDESGKTKICSLSTWSTYDSNEIKITFRCDGEQKLVRKHSL
;
A
#
# COMPACT_ATOMS: atom_id res chain seq x y z
N MET A 1 51.09 -2.68 -26.88
CA MET A 1 51.32 -1.22 -26.78
C MET A 1 49.96 -0.58 -26.97
N LEU A 2 49.20 -0.32 -25.90
CA LEU A 2 49.23 0.88 -25.06
C LEU A 2 48.43 2.03 -25.72
N PHE A 3 47.79 2.85 -24.87
CA PHE A 3 46.85 3.96 -25.14
C PHE A 3 45.39 3.49 -25.30
N CYS A 4 44.40 3.88 -24.47
CA CYS A 4 44.37 4.94 -23.49
C CYS A 4 43.32 4.58 -22.41
N LYS A 5 43.81 4.40 -21.19
CA LYS A 5 43.00 4.47 -19.97
C LYS A 5 42.55 5.94 -19.80
N LEU A 6 41.36 6.11 -19.20
CA LEU A 6 40.87 7.28 -18.45
C LEU A 6 39.77 8.14 -19.12
N CYS A 7 38.83 8.56 -18.25
CA CYS A 7 37.66 9.44 -18.43
C CYS A 7 36.39 8.67 -18.83
N VAL A 8 35.30 8.60 -18.05
CA VAL A 8 34.78 9.51 -17.02
C VAL A 8 33.87 8.72 -16.06
N LEU A 9 34.02 8.98 -14.76
CA LEU A 9 33.01 8.70 -13.73
C LEU A 9 31.75 9.51 -14.08
N THR A 10 30.67 8.86 -14.50
CA THR A 10 29.33 9.44 -14.35
C THR A 10 28.54 8.53 -13.44
N ILE A 11 28.54 8.91 -12.17
CA ILE A 11 27.64 8.43 -11.14
C ILE A 11 26.23 8.82 -11.61
N LEU A 12 25.47 7.87 -12.15
CA LEU A 12 24.04 8.06 -12.35
C LEU A 12 23.37 7.73 -11.02
N THR A 13 23.25 8.77 -10.20
CA THR A 13 22.39 8.79 -9.03
C THR A 13 20.95 8.63 -9.51
N PHE A 14 20.42 7.41 -9.51
CA PHE A 14 18.98 7.20 -9.62
C PHE A 14 18.36 7.58 -8.28
N ALA A 15 18.11 8.88 -8.12
CA ALA A 15 17.13 9.36 -7.15
C ALA A 15 15.73 9.02 -7.72
N SER A 16 15.31 7.78 -7.56
CA SER A 16 13.91 7.37 -7.81
C SER A 16 13.07 7.69 -6.58
N GLY A 17 13.00 8.98 -6.23
CA GLY A 17 11.94 9.51 -5.38
C GLY A 17 10.73 9.82 -6.25
N LEU A 18 10.06 8.79 -6.77
CA LEU A 18 8.71 9.00 -7.31
C LEU A 18 7.77 9.01 -6.11
N GLU A 19 7.51 10.21 -5.60
CA GLU A 19 6.42 10.43 -4.65
C GLU A 19 5.14 9.91 -5.31
N ALA A 20 4.60 8.84 -4.73
CA ALA A 20 3.31 8.32 -5.13
C ALA A 20 2.27 9.36 -4.71
N THR A 21 1.96 10.30 -5.59
CA THR A 21 0.78 11.15 -5.43
C THR A 21 -0.43 10.21 -5.45
N VAL A 22 -0.95 9.91 -4.26
CA VAL A 22 -2.24 9.26 -4.11
C VAL A 22 -3.25 10.24 -4.71
N ASP A 23 -3.81 9.88 -5.86
CA ASP A 23 -4.91 10.60 -6.50
C ASP A 23 -6.12 10.57 -5.54
N ARG A 24 -6.25 11.65 -4.74
CA ARG A 24 -7.30 11.84 -3.74
C ARG A 24 -8.45 12.65 -4.36
N SER A 25 -9.03 12.16 -5.44
CA SER A 25 -10.19 12.82 -6.06
C SER A 25 -11.48 12.38 -5.36
N GLY A 26 -11.92 13.14 -4.35
CA GLY A 26 -13.15 12.90 -3.57
C GLY A 26 -13.19 13.69 -2.26
N ASP A 27 -14.37 13.77 -1.62
CA ASP A 27 -14.45 14.20 -0.22
C ASP A 27 -13.81 13.11 0.65
N VAL A 28 -12.64 13.44 1.21
CA VAL A 28 -11.86 12.52 2.03
C VAL A 28 -11.80 13.08 3.44
N THR A 29 -12.26 12.31 4.41
CA THR A 29 -12.25 12.67 5.83
C THR A 29 -11.15 11.90 6.55
N GLU A 30 -10.33 12.59 7.33
CA GLU A 30 -9.34 11.95 8.22
C GLU A 30 -10.05 11.20 9.35
N ILE A 31 -9.54 10.01 9.69
CA ILE A 31 -10.14 9.16 10.71
C ILE A 31 -9.33 9.30 12.00
N GLU A 32 -9.93 9.94 13.01
CA GLU A 32 -9.28 10.09 14.32
C GLU A 32 -9.23 8.77 15.11
N ASN A 33 -10.31 7.97 15.05
CA ASN A 33 -10.37 6.68 15.72
C ASN A 33 -10.09 5.53 14.74
N LEU A 34 -8.88 5.02 14.80
CA LEU A 34 -8.36 4.03 13.86
C LEU A 34 -8.88 2.60 14.09
N ASN A 35 -9.67 2.33 15.13
CA ASN A 35 -10.06 0.97 15.52
C ASN A 35 -10.88 0.22 14.44
N GLU A 36 -11.79 0.91 13.75
CA GLU A 36 -12.55 0.29 12.65
C GLU A 36 -11.62 -0.06 11.48
N VAL A 37 -10.78 0.89 11.08
CA VAL A 37 -9.86 0.71 9.95
C VAL A 37 -8.86 -0.40 10.22
N THR A 38 -8.33 -0.47 11.45
CA THR A 38 -7.45 -1.56 11.89
C THR A 38 -8.12 -2.91 11.68
N LYS A 39 -9.38 -3.08 12.13
CA LYS A 39 -10.11 -4.35 11.96
C LYS A 39 -10.35 -4.69 10.50
N VAL A 40 -10.72 -3.70 9.67
CA VAL A 40 -10.92 -3.90 8.23
C VAL A 40 -9.63 -4.33 7.55
N LEU A 41 -8.51 -3.67 7.87
CA LEU A 41 -7.21 -3.99 7.32
C LEU A 41 -6.74 -5.39 7.77
N GLU A 42 -6.82 -5.69 9.06
CA GLU A 42 -6.43 -7.01 9.60
C GLU A 42 -7.26 -8.15 8.99
N ASN A 43 -8.57 -7.97 8.84
CA ASN A 43 -9.43 -8.94 8.16
C ASN A 43 -8.99 -9.13 6.69
N SER A 44 -8.71 -8.04 6.00
CA SER A 44 -8.25 -8.08 4.60
C SER A 44 -6.92 -8.84 4.46
N LEU A 45 -5.95 -8.53 5.33
CA LEU A 45 -4.65 -9.21 5.38
C LEU A 45 -4.80 -10.70 5.69
N SER A 46 -5.65 -11.05 6.67
CA SER A 46 -5.93 -12.44 7.04
C SER A 46 -6.52 -13.25 5.88
N LYS A 47 -7.50 -12.68 5.17
CA LYS A 47 -8.12 -13.33 4.00
C LYS A 47 -7.15 -13.55 2.87
N LEU A 48 -6.30 -12.56 2.58
CA LEU A 48 -5.26 -12.70 1.57
C LEU A 48 -4.23 -13.77 1.97
N ALA A 49 -3.84 -13.82 3.24
CA ALA A 49 -2.90 -14.81 3.75
C ALA A 49 -3.42 -16.26 3.67
N ALA A 50 -4.74 -16.45 3.74
CA ALA A 50 -5.40 -17.75 3.57
C ALA A 50 -5.54 -18.19 2.10
N GLY A 51 -5.41 -17.26 1.14
CA GLY A 51 -5.51 -17.51 -0.29
C GLY A 51 -4.17 -17.37 -1.02
N GLU A 52 -4.18 -16.66 -2.14
CA GLU A 52 -2.99 -16.46 -3.01
C GLU A 52 -2.00 -15.40 -2.49
N GLY A 53 -2.20 -14.87 -1.28
CA GLY A 53 -1.33 -13.88 -0.68
C GLY A 53 -1.56 -12.44 -1.18
N PRO A 54 -0.73 -11.49 -0.73
CA PRO A 54 0.48 -11.63 0.11
C PRO A 54 0.16 -11.98 1.58
N LYS A 55 1.12 -12.57 2.32
CA LYS A 55 0.97 -12.84 3.75
C LYS A 55 1.62 -11.76 4.62
N TYR A 56 1.11 -10.54 4.50
CA TYR A 56 1.51 -9.45 5.39
C TYR A 56 0.75 -9.52 6.72
N LYS A 57 1.36 -8.98 7.78
CA LYS A 57 0.71 -8.71 9.07
C LYS A 57 0.80 -7.21 9.38
N LEU A 58 -0.22 -6.66 10.02
CA LEU A 58 -0.18 -5.28 10.49
C LEU A 58 0.77 -5.19 11.70
N SER A 59 1.80 -4.34 11.62
CA SER A 59 2.65 -3.99 12.76
C SER A 59 2.12 -2.75 13.46
N LYS A 60 1.81 -1.70 12.68
CA LYS A 60 1.34 -0.42 13.20
C LYS A 60 0.53 0.32 12.14
N LEU A 61 -0.58 0.92 12.54
CA LEU A 61 -1.36 1.83 11.70
C LEU A 61 -1.05 3.27 12.15
N HIS A 62 -0.61 4.12 11.23
CA HIS A 62 -0.20 5.50 11.55
C HIS A 62 -1.31 6.51 11.30
N SER A 63 -1.97 6.39 10.15
CA SER A 63 -3.06 7.27 9.74
C SER A 63 -4.04 6.52 8.84
N ALA A 64 -5.27 7.01 8.81
CA ALA A 64 -6.23 6.57 7.83
C ALA A 64 -7.15 7.72 7.43
N MET A 65 -7.63 7.64 6.19
CA MET A 65 -8.63 8.55 5.67
C MET A 65 -9.73 7.73 4.98
N GLU A 66 -10.98 8.16 5.13
CA GLU A 66 -12.13 7.57 4.45
C GLU A 66 -12.53 8.44 3.26
N GLY A 67 -12.67 7.83 2.08
CA GLY A 67 -13.31 8.47 0.94
C GLY A 67 -14.64 7.80 0.65
N ARG A 68 -15.74 8.58 0.62
CA ARG A 68 -17.06 8.07 0.21
C ARG A 68 -17.40 8.55 -1.19
N GLY A 69 -17.78 7.61 -2.05
CA GLY A 69 -18.35 7.90 -3.36
C GLY A 69 -19.79 7.41 -3.44
N VAL A 70 -20.49 7.81 -4.50
CA VAL A 70 -21.88 7.39 -4.78
C VAL A 70 -22.00 5.85 -4.84
N TYR A 71 -20.95 5.16 -5.28
CA TYR A 71 -20.95 3.73 -5.55
C TYR A 71 -20.16 2.89 -4.54
N GLY A 72 -19.56 3.50 -3.53
CA GLY A 72 -18.72 2.74 -2.60
C GLY A 72 -17.91 3.60 -1.65
N LYS A 73 -17.04 2.93 -0.91
CA LYS A 73 -16.10 3.56 0.01
C LYS A 73 -14.67 3.09 -0.20
N ALA A 74 -13.73 3.95 0.15
CA ALA A 74 -12.31 3.70 0.14
C ALA A 74 -11.71 4.02 1.52
N TYR A 75 -10.71 3.23 1.94
CA TYR A 75 -9.77 3.66 2.97
C TYR A 75 -8.40 3.90 2.34
N TYR A 76 -7.79 5.03 2.69
CA TYR A 76 -6.39 5.33 2.42
C TYR A 76 -5.64 5.19 3.74
N ILE A 77 -4.62 4.35 3.80
CA ILE A 77 -4.01 3.93 5.07
C ILE A 77 -2.50 4.01 4.95
N ASP A 78 -1.84 4.66 5.89
CA ASP A 78 -0.38 4.57 6.05
C ASP A 78 -0.08 3.67 7.25
N ALA A 79 0.69 2.60 7.01
CA ALA A 79 0.92 1.55 7.98
C ALA A 79 2.27 0.85 7.79
N ASP A 80 2.78 0.30 8.88
CA ASP A 80 3.90 -0.63 8.88
C ASP A 80 3.36 -2.06 8.77
N LEU A 81 3.78 -2.79 7.74
CA LEU A 81 3.44 -4.19 7.51
C LEU A 81 4.66 -5.09 7.70
N ILE A 82 4.49 -6.23 8.34
CA ILE A 82 5.51 -7.29 8.45
C ILE A 82 5.26 -8.33 7.37
N ASP A 83 6.27 -8.67 6.57
CA ASP A 83 6.19 -9.71 5.56
C ASP A 83 6.47 -11.13 6.09
N GLU A 84 6.41 -12.12 5.21
CA GLU A 84 6.67 -13.53 5.55
C GLU A 84 8.10 -13.77 6.07
N SER A 85 9.06 -12.93 5.71
CA SER A 85 10.44 -13.02 6.21
C SER A 85 10.63 -12.35 7.58
N GLY A 86 9.57 -11.73 8.12
CA GLY A 86 9.63 -10.96 9.36
C GLY A 86 10.15 -9.53 9.18
N LYS A 87 10.32 -9.06 7.93
CA LYS A 87 10.78 -7.71 7.66
C LYS A 87 9.62 -6.72 7.70
N THR A 88 9.78 -5.66 8.48
CA THR A 88 8.86 -4.51 8.49
C THR A 88 9.03 -3.64 7.25
N LYS A 89 7.93 -3.22 6.65
CA LYS A 89 7.82 -2.38 5.46
C LYS A 89 6.87 -1.22 5.74
N ILE A 90 7.28 -0.03 5.36
CA ILE A 90 6.41 1.15 5.38
C ILE A 90 5.58 1.10 4.10
N CYS A 91 4.25 1.18 4.25
CA CYS A 91 3.33 1.03 3.14
C CYS A 91 2.20 2.08 3.16
N SER A 92 1.90 2.62 1.99
CA SER A 92 0.65 3.33 1.72
C SER A 92 -0.32 2.40 0.99
N LEU A 93 -1.47 2.15 1.62
CA LEU A 93 -2.49 1.22 1.17
C LEU A 93 -3.73 1.99 0.72
N SER A 94 -4.45 1.40 -0.24
CA SER A 94 -5.80 1.85 -0.56
C SER A 94 -6.75 0.67 -0.72
N THR A 95 -7.87 0.68 0.00
CA THR A 95 -8.96 -0.27 -0.19
C THR A 95 -10.08 0.36 -1.00
N TRP A 96 -10.82 -0.46 -1.75
CA TRP A 96 -12.04 -0.06 -2.45
C TRP A 96 -13.07 -1.18 -2.36
N SER A 97 -14.28 -0.83 -1.92
CA SER A 97 -15.45 -1.71 -1.89
C SER A 97 -16.65 -0.96 -2.46
N THR A 98 -17.41 -1.60 -3.36
CA THR A 98 -18.69 -1.04 -3.80
C THR A 98 -19.82 -1.52 -2.90
N TYR A 99 -20.91 -0.78 -2.80
CA TYR A 99 -22.04 -1.14 -1.91
C TYR A 99 -22.82 -2.38 -2.39
N ASP A 100 -22.70 -2.70 -3.67
CA ASP A 100 -23.37 -3.79 -4.37
C ASP A 100 -22.47 -5.01 -4.62
N SER A 101 -21.17 -4.94 -4.31
CA SER A 101 -20.24 -6.06 -4.46
C SER A 101 -19.83 -6.66 -3.12
N ASN A 102 -19.65 -7.99 -3.12
CA ASN A 102 -19.08 -8.72 -1.98
C ASN A 102 -17.55 -8.83 -2.09
N GLU A 103 -16.87 -7.85 -2.70
CA GLU A 103 -15.44 -7.87 -2.97
C GLU A 103 -14.76 -6.61 -2.43
N ILE A 104 -13.58 -6.79 -1.82
CA ILE A 104 -12.65 -5.71 -1.48
C ILE A 104 -11.45 -5.81 -2.41
N LYS A 105 -11.13 -4.71 -3.08
CA LYS A 105 -9.86 -4.52 -3.79
C LYS A 105 -8.91 -3.76 -2.86
N ILE A 106 -7.72 -4.30 -2.63
CA ILE A 106 -6.66 -3.65 -1.87
C ILE A 106 -5.43 -3.45 -2.74
N THR A 107 -4.84 -2.27 -2.66
CA THR A 107 -3.58 -1.92 -3.34
C THR A 107 -2.52 -1.64 -2.30
N PHE A 108 -1.38 -2.30 -2.43
CA PHE A 108 -0.19 -2.09 -1.61
C PHE A 108 0.83 -1.29 -2.40
N ARG A 109 1.37 -0.25 -1.77
CA ARG A 109 2.57 0.46 -2.21
C ARG A 109 3.51 0.49 -1.01
N CYS A 110 4.48 -0.41 -1.01
CA CYS A 110 5.46 -0.53 0.06
C CYS A 110 6.83 -0.07 -0.43
N ASP A 111 7.64 0.49 0.47
CA ASP A 111 8.95 1.03 0.12
C ASP A 111 9.86 -0.03 -0.52
N GLY A 112 10.42 0.32 -1.68
CA GLY A 112 11.29 -0.57 -2.45
C GLY A 112 10.59 -1.71 -3.19
N GLU A 113 9.25 -1.71 -3.24
CA GLU A 113 8.45 -2.75 -3.90
C GLU A 113 7.60 -2.23 -5.04
N GLN A 114 7.33 -3.10 -6.01
CA GLN A 114 6.35 -2.81 -7.05
C GLN A 114 4.95 -2.78 -6.45
N LYS A 115 4.10 -1.89 -6.99
CA LYS A 115 2.68 -1.82 -6.65
C LYS A 115 2.03 -3.20 -6.80
N LEU A 116 1.37 -3.65 -5.75
CA LEU A 116 0.66 -4.93 -5.72
C LEU A 116 -0.84 -4.68 -5.55
N VAL A 117 -1.66 -5.31 -6.39
CA VAL A 117 -3.13 -5.23 -6.30
C VAL A 117 -3.69 -6.62 -6.05
N ARG A 118 -4.60 -6.73 -5.08
CA ARG A 118 -5.29 -7.96 -4.74
C ARG A 118 -6.78 -7.72 -4.50
N LYS A 119 -7.54 -8.80 -4.59
CA LYS A 119 -8.97 -8.84 -4.35
C LYS A 119 -9.27 -10.00 -3.41
N HIS A 120 -10.22 -9.81 -2.52
CA HIS A 120 -10.79 -10.89 -1.70
C HIS A 120 -12.26 -10.60 -1.42
N SER A 121 -13.00 -11.62 -1.02
CA SER A 121 -14.39 -11.45 -0.59
C SER A 121 -14.48 -10.69 0.74
N LEU A 122 -15.57 -9.93 0.91
CA LEU A 122 -15.92 -9.16 2.11
C LEU A 122 -15.95 -9.99 3.38
#